data_AF-A0A2H5B4A2-F1
#
_entry.id   AF-A0A2H5B4A2-F1
#
_cell.length_a   1.000
_cell.length_b   1.000
_cell.length_c   1.000
_cell.angle_alpha   90.00
_cell.angle_beta   90.00
_cell.angle_gamma   90.00
#
_symmetry.space_group_name_H-M   'P 1'
#
loop_
_entity.id
_entity.type
_entity.pdbx_description
1 polymer ?
#
loop_
_entity_poly.entity_id
_entity_poly.type
_entity_poly.pdbx_seq_one_letter_code
_entity_poly.pdbx_strand_id
1 'polypeptide(L)'
;MVHLTGQFARPFRRAGGLPRPDGEAVRVPAVRREMDAAETGELLITPGLIRWQRHGRPAIVLERPYRLDRVELKGSHRARLHGLTAGVRLVCPDWSPLFLIAPAQLPVLACAAATSRV
;
A
#
# COMPACT_ATOMS: atom_id res chain seq x y z
N MET A 1 28.76 37.42 3.68
CA MET A 1 29.16 36.14 3.06
C MET A 1 28.60 35.02 3.94
N VAL A 2 27.43 34.48 3.59
CA VAL A 2 26.75 33.44 4.39
C VAL A 2 26.38 32.30 3.44
N HIS A 3 27.07 31.18 3.57
CA HIS A 3 26.77 29.94 2.84
C HIS A 3 25.50 29.31 3.42
N LEU A 4 24.41 29.30 2.65
CA LEU A 4 23.22 28.49 2.91
C LEU A 4 23.32 27.20 2.09
N THR A 5 23.78 26.13 2.71
CA THR A 5 23.73 24.77 2.17
C THR A 5 22.31 24.22 2.26
N GLY A 6 21.49 24.56 1.27
CA GLY A 6 20.19 23.93 1.04
C GLY A 6 20.33 22.62 0.28
N GLN A 7 20.76 21.54 0.94
CA GLN A 7 20.65 20.18 0.40
C GLN A 7 19.21 19.65 0.58
N PHE A 8 18.30 20.11 -0.27
CA PHE A 8 16.97 19.50 -0.44
C PHE A 8 16.77 19.12 -1.90
N ALA A 9 17.16 17.90 -2.25
CA ALA A 9 16.56 17.16 -3.36
C ALA A 9 16.99 15.69 -3.27
N ARG A 10 16.30 14.89 -2.44
CA ARG A 10 16.29 13.44 -2.68
C ARG A 10 15.47 13.21 -3.96
N PRO A 11 16.00 12.53 -4.99
CA PRO A 11 15.25 12.28 -6.20
C PRO A 11 14.08 11.35 -5.86
N PHE A 12 12.86 11.85 -6.04
CA PHE A 12 11.67 11.02 -6.15
C PHE A 12 11.91 10.00 -7.27
N ARG A 13 12.23 8.75 -6.92
CA ARG A 13 12.20 7.66 -7.89
C ARG A 13 10.77 7.56 -8.40
N ARG A 14 10.58 7.96 -9.66
CA ARG A 14 9.39 7.67 -10.46
C ARG A 14 9.11 6.18 -10.35
N ALA A 15 8.06 5.80 -9.62
CA ALA A 15 7.40 4.51 -9.77
C ALA A 15 6.62 4.53 -11.09
N GLY A 16 7.35 4.63 -12.20
CA GLY A 16 6.85 4.50 -13.56
C GLY A 16 7.38 3.19 -14.11
N GLY A 17 6.73 2.09 -13.73
CA GLY A 17 6.97 0.78 -14.29
C GLY A 17 5.62 0.10 -14.45
N LEU A 18 5.12 0.02 -15.69
CA LEU A 18 4.12 -0.98 -16.04
C LEU A 18 4.61 -2.35 -15.54
N PRO A 19 3.72 -3.21 -15.02
CA PRO A 19 4.12 -4.52 -14.54
C PRO A 19 4.82 -5.28 -15.69
N ARG A 20 6.11 -5.56 -15.52
CA ARG A 20 6.82 -6.52 -16.36
C ARG A 20 6.22 -7.89 -16.06
N PRO A 21 5.90 -8.70 -17.08
CA PRO A 21 5.28 -10.01 -16.89
C PRO A 21 6.21 -11.06 -16.23
N ASP A 22 7.49 -10.74 -16.00
CA ASP A 22 8.43 -11.61 -15.29
C ASP A 22 8.39 -11.37 -13.78
N GLY A 23 7.35 -11.87 -13.11
CA GLY A 23 7.38 -12.31 -11.70
C GLY A 23 7.86 -11.36 -10.59
N GLU A 24 8.19 -10.10 -10.87
CA GLU A 24 8.79 -9.18 -9.91
C GLU A 24 7.71 -8.60 -8.98
N ALA A 25 7.87 -8.79 -7.68
CA ALA A 25 6.94 -8.31 -6.68
C ALA A 25 6.87 -6.77 -6.70
N VAL A 26 5.67 -6.22 -6.95
CA VAL A 26 5.43 -4.78 -6.85
C VAL A 26 5.30 -4.40 -5.38
N ARG A 27 6.08 -3.41 -4.95
CA ARG A 27 6.02 -2.88 -3.59
C ARG A 27 5.18 -1.61 -3.55
N VAL A 28 4.17 -1.61 -2.70
CA VAL A 28 3.23 -0.50 -2.52
C VAL A 28 3.36 0.00 -1.07
N PRO A 29 3.97 1.18 -0.83
CA PRO A 29 4.00 1.78 0.50
C PRO A 29 2.58 1.96 1.02
N ALA A 30 2.34 1.50 2.25
CA ALA A 30 1.02 1.54 2.85
C ALA A 30 1.11 1.76 4.36
N VAL A 31 0.02 2.24 4.93
CA VAL A 31 -0.19 2.24 6.38
C VAL A 31 -1.35 1.33 6.70
N ARG A 32 -1.10 0.28 7.49
CA ARG A 32 -2.15 -0.56 8.05
C ARG A 32 -2.79 0.15 9.23
N ARG A 33 -4.12 0.18 9.27
CA ARG A 33 -4.92 0.82 10.32
C ARG A 33 -5.67 -0.25 11.10
N GLU A 34 -5.52 -0.21 12.41
CA GLU A 34 -6.35 -0.95 13.37
C GLU A 34 -7.16 0.05 14.21
N MET A 35 -8.03 -0.46 15.08
CA MET A 35 -8.98 0.34 15.87
C MET A 35 -8.27 1.52 16.57
N ASP A 36 -7.12 1.25 17.18
CA ASP A 36 -6.34 2.23 17.95
C ASP A 36 -4.90 2.44 17.46
N ALA A 37 -4.47 1.74 16.41
CA ALA A 37 -3.09 1.76 15.94
C ALA A 37 -2.94 2.04 14.44
N ALA A 38 -1.77 2.55 14.06
CA ALA A 38 -1.34 2.68 12.67
C ALA A 38 0.08 2.15 12.52
N GLU A 39 0.31 1.31 11.51
CA GLU A 39 1.61 0.73 11.24
C GLU A 39 2.04 1.02 9.80
N THR A 40 3.21 1.63 9.64
CA THR A 40 3.82 1.89 8.33
C THR A 40 4.58 0.67 7.84
N GLY A 41 4.48 0.40 6.54
CA GLY A 41 5.11 -0.73 5.89
C GLY A 41 4.81 -0.74 4.39
N GLU A 42 4.85 -1.93 3.79
CA GLU A 42 4.66 -2.13 2.37
C GLU A 42 3.72 -3.31 2.11
N LEU A 43 2.86 -3.17 1.11
CA LEU A 43 2.18 -4.28 0.48
C LEU A 43 3.07 -4.82 -0.64
N LEU A 44 3.46 -6.08 -0.53
CA LEU A 44 4.18 -6.82 -1.57
C LEU A 44 3.13 -7.55 -2.41
N ILE A 45 3.08 -7.22 -3.69
CA ILE A 45 2.07 -7.73 -4.62
C ILE A 45 2.78 -8.54 -5.69
N THR A 46 2.46 -9.82 -5.76
CA THR A 46 2.82 -10.72 -6.87
C THR A 46 1.55 -11.23 -7.53
N PRO A 47 1.62 -11.80 -8.76
CA PRO A 47 0.45 -12.44 -9.36
C PRO A 47 -0.21 -13.43 -8.38
N GLY A 48 -1.49 -13.18 -8.05
CA GLY A 48 -2.27 -13.99 -7.12
C GLY A 48 -1.97 -13.84 -5.62
N LEU A 49 -0.94 -13.12 -5.18
CA LEU A 49 -0.58 -13.07 -3.76
C LEU A 49 -0.29 -11.64 -3.29
N ILE A 50 -0.88 -11.27 -2.15
CA ILE A 50 -0.63 -9.99 -1.48
C ILE A 50 -0.09 -10.29 -0.09
N ARG A 51 1.02 -9.64 0.29
CA ARG A 51 1.62 -9.75 1.62
C ARG A 51 1.78 -8.37 2.23
N TRP A 52 1.54 -8.24 3.51
CA TRP A 52 1.88 -7.06 4.30
C TRP A 52 3.24 -7.25 4.96
N GLN A 53 4.16 -6.32 4.75
CA GLN A 53 5.47 -6.32 5.37
C GLN A 53 5.71 -5.03 6.15
N ARG A 54 5.93 -5.16 7.46
CA ARG A 54 6.49 -4.10 8.30
C ARG A 54 7.99 -4.32 8.45
N HIS A 55 8.77 -3.25 8.41
CA HIS A 55 10.22 -3.35 8.60
C HIS A 55 10.57 -3.97 9.97
N GLY A 56 11.46 -4.95 9.97
CA GLY A 56 11.87 -5.68 11.18
C GLY A 56 10.82 -6.66 11.73
N ARG A 57 9.73 -6.95 11.00
CA ARG A 57 8.74 -7.97 11.37
C ARG A 57 8.51 -9.00 10.25
N PRO A 58 8.06 -10.22 10.59
CA PRO A 58 7.63 -11.20 9.59
C PRO A 58 6.53 -10.62 8.70
N ALA A 59 6.57 -10.97 7.41
CA ALA A 59 5.53 -10.59 6.47
C ALA A 59 4.27 -11.43 6.68
N ILE A 60 3.11 -10.78 6.77
CA ILE A 60 1.81 -11.41 6.92
C ILE A 60 1.24 -11.67 5.53
N VAL A 61 0.93 -12.93 5.24
CA VAL A 61 0.21 -13.30 4.02
C VAL A 61 -1.27 -12.94 4.20
N LEU A 62 -1.84 -12.26 3.20
CA LEU A 62 -3.28 -12.12 3.14
C LEU A 62 -3.81 -13.39 2.48
N GLU A 63 -4.88 -13.98 3.01
CA GLU A 63 -5.47 -15.19 2.44
C GLU A 63 -6.43 -14.89 1.29
N ARG A 64 -6.34 -15.69 0.22
CA ARG A 64 -7.24 -15.59 -0.94
C ARG A 64 -8.60 -16.21 -0.61
N PRO A 65 -9.68 -15.80 -1.31
CA PRO A 65 -9.75 -14.72 -2.29
C PRO A 65 -9.79 -13.34 -1.62
N TYR A 66 -9.26 -12.30 -2.28
CA TYR A 66 -9.35 -10.93 -1.80
C TYR A 66 -10.52 -10.19 -2.45
N ARG A 67 -11.21 -9.36 -1.67
CA ARG A 67 -12.09 -8.32 -2.19
C ARG A 67 -11.57 -6.95 -1.76
N LEU A 68 -11.54 -6.02 -2.71
CA LEU A 68 -11.11 -4.66 -2.48
C LEU A 68 -12.33 -3.76 -2.29
N ASP A 69 -12.54 -3.27 -1.07
CA ASP A 69 -13.58 -2.30 -0.76
C ASP A 69 -12.95 -0.93 -0.53
N ARG A 70 -13.38 0.06 -1.32
CA ARG A 70 -12.94 1.45 -1.15
C ARG A 70 -13.61 2.03 0.09
N VAL A 71 -12.82 2.66 0.94
CA VAL A 71 -13.29 3.31 2.17
C VAL A 71 -13.15 4.81 2.02
N GLU A 72 -14.27 5.53 2.08
CA GLU A 72 -14.25 6.99 2.15
C GLU A 72 -13.75 7.45 3.51
N LEU A 73 -12.62 8.13 3.52
CA LEU A 73 -12.04 8.72 4.72
C LEU A 73 -12.34 10.23 4.73
N LYS A 74 -13.59 10.59 5.04
CA LYS A 74 -14.00 12.00 5.09
C LYS A 74 -13.30 12.71 6.25
N GLY A 75 -12.59 13.81 5.95
CA GLY A 75 -12.16 14.82 6.93
C GLY A 75 -11.21 14.38 8.03
N SER A 76 -10.74 13.14 8.07
CA SER A 76 -9.87 12.67 9.15
C SER A 76 -8.45 13.18 8.94
N HIS A 77 -7.89 13.89 9.91
CA HIS A 77 -6.43 14.15 9.97
C HIS A 77 -5.60 12.85 9.86
N ARG A 78 -6.19 11.71 10.25
CA ARG A 78 -5.60 10.36 10.13
C ARG A 78 -5.59 9.82 8.69
N ALA A 79 -6.32 10.45 7.75
CA ALA A 79 -6.40 10.06 6.35
C ALA A 79 -5.28 10.67 5.48
N ARG A 80 -4.41 11.51 6.05
CA ARG A 80 -3.29 12.12 5.33
C ARG A 80 -1.98 11.73 5.99
N LEU A 81 -1.64 10.44 5.96
CA LEU A 81 -0.33 9.98 6.41
C LEU A 81 0.61 9.95 5.20
N HIS A 82 1.55 10.91 5.14
CA HIS A 82 2.58 10.99 4.08
C HIS A 82 2.03 10.98 2.63
N GLY A 83 0.84 11.56 2.39
CA GLY A 83 0.20 11.57 1.07
C GLY A 83 -0.56 10.28 0.71
N LEU A 84 -0.62 9.31 1.62
CA LEU A 84 -1.43 8.09 1.48
C LEU A 84 -2.86 8.38 1.91
N THR A 85 -3.72 8.67 0.94
CA THR A 85 -5.09 9.18 1.17
C THR A 85 -6.18 8.22 0.70
N ALA A 86 -5.83 7.21 -0.08
CA ALA A 86 -6.79 6.22 -0.53
C ALA A 86 -6.97 5.15 0.56
N GLY A 87 -8.12 5.20 1.24
CA GLY A 87 -8.56 4.16 2.17
C GLY A 87 -9.07 2.94 1.44
N VAL A 88 -8.46 1.79 1.72
CA VAL A 88 -8.79 0.52 1.07
C VAL A 88 -8.90 -0.57 2.12
N ARG A 89 -10.03 -1.28 2.15
CA ARG A 89 -10.19 -2.50 2.95
C ARG A 89 -9.97 -3.70 2.05
N LEU A 90 -9.00 -4.54 2.42
CA LEU A 90 -8.78 -5.84 1.79
C LEU A 90 -9.55 -6.88 2.60
N VAL A 91 -10.70 -7.31 2.08
CA VAL A 91 -11.54 -8.33 2.72
C VAL A 91 -10.99 -9.70 2.37
N CYS A 92 -10.51 -10.42 3.38
CA CYS A 92 -10.04 -11.80 3.32
C CYS A 92 -10.94 -12.67 4.24
N PRO A 93 -10.93 -14.01 4.12
CA PRO A 93 -11.81 -14.90 4.88
C PRO A 93 -11.76 -14.69 6.40
N ASP A 94 -10.55 -14.60 6.96
CA ASP A 94 -10.34 -14.55 8.42
C ASP A 94 -10.05 -13.13 8.94
N TRP A 95 -9.75 -12.20 8.04
CA TRP A 95 -9.25 -10.88 8.42
C TRP A 95 -9.48 -9.83 7.33
N SER A 96 -9.90 -8.62 7.72
CA SER A 96 -10.22 -7.54 6.78
C SER A 96 -9.46 -6.23 7.08
N PRO A 97 -8.13 -6.20 6.89
CA PRO A 97 -7.31 -5.04 7.20
C PRO A 97 -7.69 -3.80 6.38
N LEU A 98 -7.63 -2.64 7.04
CA LEU A 98 -7.73 -1.33 6.41
C LEU A 98 -6.31 -0.81 6.12
N PHE A 99 -6.08 -0.39 4.88
CA PHE A 99 -4.85 0.25 4.45
C PHE A 99 -5.09 1.66 3.94
N LEU A 100 -4.12 2.53 4.17
CA LEU A 100 -3.96 3.79 3.47
C LEU A 100 -2.83 3.64 2.46
N ILE A 101 -3.11 3.97 1.20
CA ILE A 101 -2.13 3.90 0.10
C ILE A 101 -2.13 5.20 -0.70
N ALA A 102 -1.15 5.36 -1.59
CA ALA A 102 -1.19 6.44 -2.56
C ALA A 102 -2.31 6.18 -3.58
N PRO A 103 -3.14 7.19 -3.95
CA PRO A 103 -4.22 7.01 -4.92
C PRO A 103 -3.77 6.40 -6.26
N ALA A 104 -2.55 6.72 -6.72
CA ALA A 104 -1.97 6.18 -7.95
C ALA A 104 -1.73 4.65 -7.92
N GLN A 105 -1.73 4.03 -6.74
CA GLN A 105 -1.49 2.60 -6.55
C GLN A 105 -2.78 1.78 -6.45
N LEU A 106 -3.95 2.45 -6.40
CA LEU A 106 -5.26 1.78 -6.41
C LEU A 106 -5.43 0.82 -7.59
N PRO A 107 -5.06 1.16 -8.84
CA PRO A 107 -5.25 0.25 -9.98
C PRO A 107 -4.47 -1.06 -9.82
N VAL A 108 -3.23 -1.00 -9.32
CA VAL A 108 -2.39 -2.20 -9.11
C VAL A 108 -3.05 -3.14 -8.09
N LEU A 109 -3.55 -2.60 -6.98
CA LEU A 109 -4.24 -3.40 -5.97
C LEU A 109 -5.57 -3.95 -6.47
N ALA A 110 -6.33 -3.19 -7.26
CA ALA A 110 -7.57 -3.67 -7.88
C ALA A 110 -7.31 -4.85 -8.83
N CYS A 111 -6.27 -4.77 -9.67
CA CYS A 111 -5.86 -5.86 -10.54
C CYS A 111 -5.43 -7.12 -9.75
N ALA A 112 -4.64 -6.94 -8.69
CA ALA A 112 -4.22 -8.05 -7.83
C ALA A 112 -5.40 -8.73 -7.12
N ALA A 113 -6.37 -7.95 -6.63
CA ALA A 113 -7.58 -8.50 -6.04
C ALA A 113 -8.43 -9.25 -7.07
N ALA A 114 -8.58 -8.71 -8.28
CA ALA A 114 -9.34 -9.37 -9.35
C ALA A 114 -8.74 -10.71 -9.78
N THR A 115 -7.41 -10.80 -9.90
CA THR A 115 -6.71 -12.04 -10.27
C THR A 115 -6.74 -13.11 -9.18
N SER A 116 -7.02 -12.75 -7.92
CA SER A 116 -7.12 -13.72 -6.81
C SER A 116 -8.39 -14.56 -6.79
N ARG A 117 -9.39 -14.21 -7.62
CA ARG A 117 -10.69 -14.89 -7.71
C ARG A 117 -10.74 -15.95 -8.81
N VAL A 118 -9.68 -16.06 -9.61
CA VAL A 118 -9.51 -17.01 -10.70
C VAL A 118 -8.69 -18.18 -10.19
#